data_AF-A0A1Q6U2V7-F1
#
_entry.id   AF-A0A1Q6U2V7-F1
#
_cell.length_a   1.000
_cell.length_b   1.000
_cell.length_c   1.000
_cell.angle_alpha   90.00
_cell.angle_beta   90.00
_cell.angle_gamma   90.00
#
_symmetry.space_group_name_H-M   'P 1'
#
loop_
_entity.id
_entity.type
_entity.pdbx_description
1 polymer ?
#
loop_
_entity_poly.entity_id
_entity_poly.type
_entity_poly.pdbx_seq_one_letter_code
_entity_poly.pdbx_strand_id
1 'polypeptide(L)'
;MSVNPITSFKANRPSSVVRNDSVVNKEDDLKKSKEGKNIKTGVALTSALGVGTALACIAKKQGFSLSPSKIKNTPIKDWAIFKIYNKKHPESRLMEIEEIEILQLAGASVAGGLAGGLVFDDKKNAKAKIRESVNQMLGNVLVPVACVGGASRLYKKNEASILKHIPQMVEKGKTSVVCNKLLKGLPSAVITIAALGVGILTGNRVSNMLNEKVFHKKVDRKIKGSDFAPHVDDLSMAVTLMAEKSALSTSITRTVPAFLCVPGVQAGLAKETDIQA
;
A
#
# COMPACT_ATOMS: atom_id res chain seq x y z
N MET A 1 -18.30 -78.83 40.96
CA MET A 1 -17.04 -79.37 40.40
C MET A 1 -16.73 -78.58 39.15
N SER A 2 -15.68 -77.75 39.21
CA SER A 2 -15.28 -76.83 38.14
C SER A 2 -14.34 -77.55 37.18
N VAL A 3 -14.63 -77.46 35.89
CA VAL A 3 -13.81 -78.00 34.80
C VAL A 3 -13.32 -76.81 33.99
N ASN A 4 -12.00 -76.64 33.89
CA ASN A 4 -11.37 -75.65 33.01
C ASN A 4 -11.71 -75.94 31.54
N PRO A 5 -11.69 -74.89 30.69
CA PRO A 5 -10.85 -75.02 29.50
C PRO A 5 -10.06 -73.75 29.13
N ILE A 6 -8.78 -73.98 28.83
CA ILE A 6 -8.03 -73.65 27.61
C ILE A 6 -8.25 -72.25 26.99
N THR A 7 -7.17 -71.47 27.05
CA THR A 7 -6.85 -70.26 26.28
C THR A 7 -7.01 -70.38 24.76
N SER A 8 -7.61 -69.39 24.10
CA SER A 8 -7.38 -69.13 22.67
C SER A 8 -7.73 -67.70 22.23
N PHE A 9 -6.70 -67.03 21.70
CA PHE A 9 -6.69 -65.99 20.66
C PHE A 9 -7.44 -64.66 20.84
N LYS A 10 -6.66 -63.64 21.22
CA LYS A 10 -6.91 -62.22 20.96
C LYS A 10 -6.68 -61.95 19.47
N ALA A 11 -7.74 -61.78 18.69
CA ALA A 11 -7.65 -61.36 17.29
C ALA A 11 -7.19 -59.89 17.22
N ASN A 12 -5.92 -59.70 16.89
CA ASN A 12 -5.34 -58.42 16.52
C ASN A 12 -5.83 -58.08 15.10
N ARG A 13 -6.76 -57.12 14.93
CA ARG A 13 -7.09 -56.58 13.61
C ARG A 13 -6.01 -55.58 13.19
N PRO A 14 -5.44 -55.67 11.98
CA PRO A 14 -4.43 -54.74 11.53
C PRO A 14 -5.03 -53.39 11.17
N SER A 15 -4.32 -52.37 11.64
CA SER A 15 -4.37 -50.97 11.24
C SER A 15 -4.27 -50.78 9.73
N SER A 16 -5.30 -50.20 9.11
CA SER A 16 -5.17 -49.69 7.72
C SER A 16 -6.03 -48.47 7.37
N VAL A 17 -6.87 -47.96 8.26
CA VAL A 17 -7.75 -46.81 7.92
C VAL A 17 -7.11 -45.44 8.15
N VAL A 18 -6.00 -45.34 8.89
CA VAL A 18 -5.43 -44.04 9.31
C VAL A 18 -4.49 -43.39 8.27
N ARG A 19 -4.02 -44.13 7.25
CA ARG A 19 -3.03 -43.62 6.28
C ARG A 19 -3.62 -42.87 5.08
N ASN A 20 -4.87 -43.09 4.69
CA ASN A 20 -5.45 -42.41 3.52
C ASN A 20 -5.94 -41.01 3.85
N ASP A 21 -6.63 -40.81 4.98
CA ASP A 21 -7.17 -39.49 5.34
C ASP A 21 -6.06 -38.46 5.61
N SER A 22 -4.93 -38.89 6.17
CA SER A 22 -3.80 -38.00 6.46
C SER A 22 -2.97 -37.66 5.22
N VAL A 23 -2.96 -38.50 4.18
CA VAL A 23 -2.33 -38.20 2.89
C VAL A 23 -3.24 -37.33 2.02
N VAL A 24 -4.54 -37.63 1.97
CA VAL A 24 -5.55 -36.83 1.23
C VAL A 24 -5.64 -35.40 1.78
N ASN A 25 -5.70 -35.23 3.11
CA ASN A 25 -5.69 -33.90 3.72
C ASN A 25 -4.40 -33.13 3.40
N LYS A 26 -3.24 -33.82 3.36
CA LYS A 26 -1.95 -33.18 3.08
C LYS A 26 -1.83 -32.74 1.62
N GLU A 27 -2.40 -33.50 0.68
CA GLU A 27 -2.47 -33.12 -0.74
C GLU A 27 -3.45 -31.96 -0.98
N ASP A 28 -4.61 -31.98 -0.34
CA ASP A 28 -5.60 -30.89 -0.41
C ASP A 28 -5.08 -29.58 0.20
N ASP A 29 -4.36 -29.66 1.32
CA ASP A 29 -3.70 -28.51 1.93
C ASP A 29 -2.55 -27.97 1.05
N LEU A 30 -1.77 -28.86 0.41
CA LEU A 30 -0.76 -28.46 -0.56
C LEU A 30 -1.38 -27.77 -1.78
N LYS A 31 -2.53 -28.28 -2.26
CA LYS A 31 -3.24 -27.75 -3.42
C LYS A 31 -3.86 -26.39 -3.10
N LYS A 32 -4.53 -26.23 -1.96
CA LYS A 32 -5.02 -24.94 -1.45
C LYS A 32 -3.89 -23.94 -1.19
N SER A 33 -2.74 -24.40 -0.71
CA SER A 33 -1.55 -23.57 -0.51
C SER A 33 -0.96 -23.07 -1.85
N LYS A 34 -0.85 -23.95 -2.85
CA LYS A 34 -0.41 -23.60 -4.21
C LYS A 34 -1.39 -22.66 -4.91
N GLU A 35 -2.69 -22.92 -4.82
CA GLU A 35 -3.75 -22.09 -5.37
C GLU A 35 -3.77 -20.71 -4.70
N GLY A 36 -3.65 -20.66 -3.37
CA GLY A 36 -3.50 -19.42 -2.63
C GLY A 36 -2.23 -18.62 -3.00
N LYS A 37 -1.12 -19.29 -3.30
CA LYS A 37 0.11 -18.65 -3.82
C LYS A 37 -0.09 -18.11 -5.25
N ASN A 38 -0.81 -18.83 -6.10
CA ASN A 38 -1.10 -18.40 -7.47
C ASN A 38 -2.04 -17.18 -7.49
N ILE A 39 -3.06 -17.15 -6.62
CA ILE A 39 -3.94 -15.99 -6.43
C ILE A 39 -3.14 -14.77 -5.99
N LYS A 40 -2.32 -14.91 -4.92
CA LYS A 40 -1.47 -13.82 -4.41
C LYS A 40 -0.55 -13.26 -5.48
N THR A 41 0.08 -14.13 -6.26
CA THR A 41 0.97 -13.73 -7.34
C THR A 41 0.21 -13.04 -8.46
N GLY A 42 -0.92 -13.59 -8.90
CA GLY A 42 -1.76 -13.01 -9.95
C GLY A 42 -2.28 -11.62 -9.57
N VAL A 43 -2.82 -11.47 -8.36
CA VAL A 43 -3.30 -10.18 -7.83
C VAL A 43 -2.17 -9.16 -7.70
N ALA A 44 -0.99 -9.57 -7.21
CA ALA A 44 0.16 -8.68 -7.11
C ALA A 44 0.65 -8.21 -8.49
N LEU A 45 0.71 -9.11 -9.47
CA LEU A 45 1.09 -8.79 -10.84
C LEU A 45 0.10 -7.82 -11.48
N THR A 46 -1.20 -8.06 -11.38
CA THR A 46 -2.20 -7.18 -11.99
C THR A 46 -2.28 -5.81 -11.31
N SER A 47 -2.10 -5.76 -9.98
CA SER A 47 -1.94 -4.49 -9.25
C SER A 47 -0.71 -3.71 -9.74
N ALA A 48 0.45 -4.37 -9.83
CA ALA A 48 1.68 -3.76 -10.33
C ALA A 48 1.56 -3.31 -11.80
N LEU A 49 0.87 -4.08 -12.65
CA LEU A 49 0.57 -3.68 -14.03
C LEU A 49 -0.32 -2.44 -14.08
N GLY A 50 -1.32 -2.34 -13.20
CA GLY A 50 -2.16 -1.15 -13.04
C GLY A 50 -1.33 0.08 -12.68
N VAL A 51 -0.51 -0.01 -11.63
CA VAL A 51 0.41 1.06 -11.22
C VAL A 51 1.38 1.42 -12.34
N GLY A 52 2.02 0.45 -12.98
CA GLY A 52 2.97 0.68 -14.06
C GLY A 52 2.34 1.40 -15.26
N THR A 53 1.08 1.06 -15.59
CA THR A 53 0.32 1.72 -16.66
C THR A 53 0.00 3.17 -16.31
N ALA A 54 -0.46 3.43 -15.08
CA ALA A 54 -0.72 4.78 -14.61
C ALA A 54 0.57 5.61 -14.55
N LEU A 55 1.66 5.03 -14.07
CA LEU A 55 2.97 5.66 -14.00
C LEU A 55 3.51 6.02 -15.39
N ALA A 56 3.33 5.14 -16.39
CA ALA A 56 3.65 5.45 -17.76
C ALA A 56 2.81 6.64 -18.29
N CYS A 57 1.51 6.65 -18.01
CA CYS A 57 0.63 7.75 -18.41
C CYS A 57 1.04 9.10 -17.77
N ILE A 58 1.33 9.10 -16.46
CA ILE A 58 1.81 10.27 -15.72
C ILE A 58 3.16 10.74 -16.30
N ALA A 59 4.11 9.83 -16.51
CA ALA A 59 5.39 10.15 -17.11
C ALA A 59 5.22 10.81 -18.49
N LYS A 60 4.35 10.28 -19.36
CA LYS A 60 4.06 10.90 -20.67
C LYS A 60 3.48 12.30 -20.52
N LYS A 61 2.54 12.51 -19.59
CA LYS A 61 1.94 13.84 -19.32
C LYS A 61 2.98 14.85 -18.83
N GLN A 62 3.94 14.41 -18.02
CA GLN A 62 5.04 15.22 -17.52
C GLN A 62 6.18 15.41 -18.54
N GLY A 63 6.02 14.93 -19.78
CA GLY A 63 6.95 15.17 -20.89
C GLY A 63 8.05 14.12 -21.06
N PHE A 64 7.98 13.02 -20.33
CA PHE A 64 8.88 11.88 -20.52
C PHE A 64 8.55 11.11 -21.80
N SER A 65 9.59 10.61 -22.48
CA SER A 65 9.43 9.84 -23.71
C SER A 65 9.23 8.35 -23.39
N LEU A 66 8.05 7.81 -23.69
CA LEU A 66 7.73 6.39 -23.53
C LEU A 66 8.11 5.51 -24.75
N SER A 67 8.84 6.04 -25.72
CA SER A 67 9.23 5.28 -26.92
C SER A 67 10.09 4.07 -26.55
N PRO A 68 9.74 2.84 -26.97
CA PRO A 68 10.46 1.61 -26.62
C PRO A 68 11.96 1.68 -26.90
N SER A 69 12.35 2.25 -28.04
CA SER A 69 13.77 2.43 -28.42
C SER A 69 14.53 3.34 -27.46
N LYS A 70 13.90 4.41 -26.94
CA LYS A 70 14.56 5.28 -25.95
C LYS A 70 14.62 4.60 -24.59
N ILE A 71 13.57 3.89 -24.15
CA ILE A 71 13.60 3.14 -22.89
C ILE A 71 14.70 2.08 -22.90
N LYS A 72 14.80 1.30 -23.99
CA LYS A 72 15.83 0.27 -24.19
C LYS A 72 17.24 0.86 -24.15
N ASN A 73 17.43 2.03 -24.73
CA ASN A 73 18.73 2.70 -24.78
C ASN A 73 19.02 3.57 -23.54
N THR A 74 18.09 3.64 -22.58
CA THR A 74 18.28 4.39 -21.34
C THR A 74 18.80 3.46 -20.25
N PRO A 75 19.93 3.79 -19.59
CA PRO A 75 20.41 3.02 -18.44
C PRO A 75 19.34 2.91 -17.35
N ILE A 76 19.24 1.77 -16.67
CA ILE A 76 18.21 1.50 -15.64
C ILE A 76 18.19 2.57 -14.54
N LYS A 77 19.37 3.07 -14.15
CA LYS A 77 19.53 4.14 -13.15
C LYS A 77 18.90 5.48 -13.56
N ASP A 78 18.63 5.63 -14.85
CA ASP A 78 18.10 6.81 -15.52
C ASP A 78 16.71 6.52 -16.11
N TRP A 79 15.98 5.51 -15.63
CA TRP A 79 14.56 5.38 -16.03
C TRP A 79 13.69 6.40 -15.30
N ALA A 80 12.56 6.83 -15.87
CA ALA A 80 11.69 7.85 -15.25
C ALA A 80 11.35 7.54 -13.77
N ILE A 81 11.20 6.25 -13.43
CA ILE A 81 10.99 5.74 -12.07
C ILE A 81 12.20 5.90 -11.11
N PHE A 82 13.41 6.07 -11.64
CA PHE A 82 14.68 6.18 -10.91
C PHE A 82 15.41 7.52 -11.09
N LYS A 83 15.29 8.19 -12.24
CA LYS A 83 15.77 9.54 -12.63
C LYS A 83 15.39 9.74 -14.10
N ILE A 84 14.88 10.89 -14.55
CA ILE A 84 15.31 11.55 -15.82
C ILE A 84 14.62 12.92 -15.99
N TYR A 85 15.27 13.76 -16.79
CA TYR A 85 14.86 15.05 -17.35
C TYR A 85 13.37 15.25 -17.62
N ASN A 86 12.79 16.19 -16.87
CA ASN A 86 11.60 16.91 -17.26
C ASN A 86 11.98 17.97 -18.32
N LYS A 87 11.43 17.88 -19.54
CA LYS A 87 11.70 18.88 -20.61
C LYS A 87 11.23 20.30 -20.27
N LYS A 88 10.31 20.45 -19.30
CA LYS A 88 9.79 21.73 -18.83
C LYS A 88 10.52 22.27 -17.58
N HIS A 89 11.21 21.39 -16.85
CA HIS A 89 11.93 21.71 -15.62
C HIS A 89 13.27 20.95 -15.55
N PRO A 90 14.31 21.40 -16.30
CA PRO A 90 15.62 20.73 -16.33
C PRO A 90 16.31 20.66 -14.94
N GLU A 91 15.88 21.50 -14.00
CA GLU A 91 16.27 21.51 -12.59
C GLU A 91 15.57 20.43 -11.72
N SER A 92 14.38 19.95 -12.09
CA SER A 92 13.67 18.91 -11.33
C SER A 92 13.94 17.52 -11.93
N ARG A 93 14.69 16.71 -11.17
CA ARG A 93 15.17 15.38 -11.61
C ARG A 93 14.25 14.22 -11.19
N LEU A 94 13.06 14.52 -10.67
CA LEU A 94 12.11 13.56 -10.09
C LEU A 94 10.71 13.81 -10.67
N MET A 95 9.94 12.75 -10.91
CA MET A 95 8.50 12.88 -11.18
C MET A 95 7.85 13.52 -9.97
N GLU A 96 7.13 14.62 -10.18
CA GLU A 96 6.30 15.23 -9.16
C GLU A 96 5.05 14.37 -9.04
N ILE A 97 4.96 13.60 -7.97
CA ILE A 97 3.77 12.85 -7.63
C ILE A 97 3.01 13.75 -6.66
N GLU A 98 2.00 14.48 -7.16
CA GLU A 98 1.12 15.29 -6.34
C GLU A 98 -0.13 14.47 -5.93
N GLU A 99 -1.05 15.09 -5.17
CA GLU A 99 -2.28 14.46 -4.66
C GLU A 99 -3.06 13.70 -5.75
N ILE A 100 -3.13 14.27 -6.96
CA ILE A 100 -3.89 13.70 -8.09
C ILE A 100 -3.16 12.48 -8.67
N GLU A 101 -1.84 12.53 -8.81
CA GLU A 101 -1.01 11.41 -9.25
C GLU A 101 -1.05 10.26 -8.24
N ILE A 102 -1.01 10.54 -6.94
CA ILE A 102 -1.18 9.52 -5.88
C ILE A 102 -2.53 8.82 -6.03
N LEU A 103 -3.60 9.59 -6.22
CA LEU A 103 -4.95 9.03 -6.40
C LEU A 103 -5.07 8.21 -7.69
N GLN A 104 -4.42 8.64 -8.78
CA GLN A 104 -4.37 7.88 -10.04
C GLN A 104 -3.62 6.56 -9.90
N LEU A 105 -2.46 6.58 -9.24
CA LEU A 105 -1.65 5.38 -9.00
C LEU A 105 -2.36 4.39 -8.08
N ALA A 106 -2.91 4.88 -6.96
CA ALA A 106 -3.71 4.07 -6.04
C ALA A 106 -4.99 3.52 -6.70
N GLY A 107 -5.67 4.35 -7.50
CA GLY A 107 -6.84 3.93 -8.28
C GLY A 107 -6.53 2.83 -9.28
N ALA A 108 -5.44 2.97 -10.02
CA ALA A 108 -5.00 1.95 -10.97
C ALA A 108 -4.53 0.66 -10.29
N SER A 109 -3.86 0.78 -9.14
CA SER A 109 -3.53 -0.35 -8.25
C SER A 109 -4.78 -1.10 -7.82
N VAL A 110 -5.78 -0.40 -7.26
CA VAL A 110 -7.04 -1.01 -6.81
C VAL A 110 -7.80 -1.66 -7.96
N ALA A 111 -7.89 -0.99 -9.11
CA ALA A 111 -8.51 -1.56 -10.30
C ALA A 111 -7.79 -2.83 -10.78
N GLY A 112 -6.45 -2.80 -10.86
CA GLY A 112 -5.63 -3.94 -11.26
C GLY A 112 -5.73 -5.10 -10.26
N GLY A 113 -5.66 -4.81 -8.96
CA GLY A 113 -5.80 -5.80 -7.90
C GLY A 113 -7.19 -6.44 -7.88
N LEU A 114 -8.26 -5.64 -8.02
CA LEU A 114 -9.63 -6.14 -8.16
C LEU A 114 -9.77 -7.05 -9.38
N ALA A 115 -9.29 -6.61 -10.55
CA ALA A 115 -9.34 -7.41 -11.78
C ALA A 115 -8.61 -8.76 -11.59
N GLY A 116 -7.40 -8.75 -11.02
CA GLY A 116 -6.68 -9.98 -10.71
C GLY A 116 -7.44 -10.86 -9.73
N GLY A 117 -8.02 -10.29 -8.68
CA GLY A 117 -8.79 -11.04 -7.69
C GLY A 117 -10.09 -11.63 -8.22
N LEU A 118 -10.69 -11.03 -9.27
CA LEU A 118 -11.87 -11.58 -9.94
C LEU A 118 -11.50 -12.67 -10.97
N VAL A 119 -10.30 -12.59 -11.57
CA VAL A 119 -9.82 -13.57 -12.55
C VAL A 119 -9.23 -14.80 -11.89
N PHE A 120 -8.43 -14.63 -10.82
CA PHE A 120 -7.62 -15.71 -10.27
C PHE A 120 -8.24 -16.39 -9.03
N ASP A 121 -9.21 -15.79 -8.35
CA ASP A 121 -9.81 -16.33 -7.13
C ASP A 121 -11.31 -16.64 -7.30
N ASP A 122 -11.88 -17.38 -6.35
CA ASP A 122 -13.27 -17.83 -6.38
C ASP A 122 -14.27 -16.66 -6.49
N LYS A 123 -15.29 -16.86 -7.34
CA LYS A 123 -16.40 -15.90 -7.55
C LYS A 123 -17.16 -15.56 -6.25
N LYS A 124 -17.17 -16.47 -5.27
CA LYS A 124 -17.81 -16.26 -3.95
C LYS A 124 -17.20 -15.06 -3.20
N ASN A 125 -15.93 -14.75 -3.45
CA ASN A 125 -15.23 -13.64 -2.82
C ASN A 125 -15.41 -12.30 -3.58
N ALA A 126 -16.09 -12.27 -4.73
CA ALA A 126 -16.18 -11.07 -5.57
C ALA A 126 -16.78 -9.86 -4.80
N LYS A 127 -17.82 -10.08 -4.00
CA LYS A 127 -18.44 -9.02 -3.18
C LYS A 127 -17.49 -8.50 -2.10
N ALA A 128 -16.65 -9.36 -1.51
CA ALA A 128 -15.60 -8.97 -0.56
C ALA A 128 -14.62 -8.00 -1.22
N LYS A 129 -14.15 -8.36 -2.41
CA LYS A 129 -13.15 -7.61 -3.18
C LYS A 129 -13.66 -6.25 -3.63
N ILE A 130 -14.89 -6.17 -4.13
CA ILE A 130 -15.50 -4.90 -4.55
C ILE A 130 -15.62 -3.95 -3.35
N ARG A 131 -16.12 -4.44 -2.21
CA ARG A 131 -16.20 -3.64 -0.98
C ARG A 131 -14.84 -3.20 -0.49
N GLU A 132 -13.85 -4.10 -0.47
CA GLU A 132 -12.51 -3.74 -0.05
C GLU A 132 -11.88 -2.72 -1.01
N SER A 133 -12.15 -2.83 -2.31
CA SER A 133 -11.72 -1.82 -3.30
C SER A 133 -12.26 -0.44 -2.95
N VAL A 134 -13.54 -0.35 -2.59
CA VAL A 134 -14.18 0.91 -2.18
C VAL A 134 -13.59 1.44 -0.88
N ASN A 135 -13.39 0.57 0.12
CA ASN A 135 -12.80 0.97 1.41
C ASN A 135 -11.35 1.45 1.24
N GLN A 136 -10.55 0.76 0.42
CA GLN A 136 -9.19 1.17 0.14
C GLN A 136 -9.15 2.52 -0.57
N MET A 137 -9.97 2.72 -1.60
CA MET A 137 -9.98 3.98 -2.35
C MET A 137 -10.50 5.14 -1.52
N LEU A 138 -11.63 4.98 -0.82
CA LEU A 138 -12.27 6.09 -0.13
C LEU A 138 -11.68 6.31 1.26
N GLY A 139 -11.58 5.24 2.05
CA GLY A 139 -11.13 5.32 3.44
C GLY A 139 -9.62 5.43 3.57
N ASN A 140 -8.86 4.58 2.87
CA ASN A 140 -7.42 4.49 3.09
C ASN A 140 -6.59 5.41 2.18
N VAL A 141 -7.12 5.85 1.04
CA VAL A 141 -6.38 6.68 0.08
C VAL A 141 -6.97 8.10 0.04
N LEU A 142 -8.23 8.26 -0.36
CA LEU A 142 -8.81 9.57 -0.63
C LEU A 142 -8.89 10.45 0.62
N VAL A 143 -9.43 9.93 1.73
CA VAL A 143 -9.62 10.73 2.94
C VAL A 143 -8.29 11.21 3.51
N PRO A 144 -7.25 10.36 3.70
CA PRO A 144 -5.99 10.86 4.23
C PRO A 144 -5.25 11.79 3.26
N VAL A 145 -5.26 11.52 1.94
CA VAL A 145 -4.69 12.46 0.94
C VAL A 145 -5.39 13.81 1.01
N ALA A 146 -6.72 13.83 1.09
CA ALA A 146 -7.48 15.08 1.21
C ALA A 146 -7.19 15.82 2.52
N CYS A 147 -7.02 15.10 3.63
CA CYS A 147 -6.62 15.70 4.91
C CYS A 147 -5.22 16.33 4.83
N VAL A 148 -4.24 15.63 4.27
CA VAL A 148 -2.87 16.15 4.08
C VAL A 148 -2.88 17.35 3.14
N GLY A 149 -3.57 17.25 2.00
CA GLY A 149 -3.69 18.35 1.03
C GLY A 149 -4.37 19.58 1.62
N GLY A 150 -5.45 19.39 2.38
CA GLY A 150 -6.13 20.46 3.11
C GLY A 150 -5.22 21.14 4.15
N ALA A 151 -4.50 20.34 4.94
CA ALA A 151 -3.57 20.85 5.95
C ALA A 151 -2.39 21.61 5.29
N SER A 152 -1.84 21.09 4.20
CA SER A 152 -0.78 21.74 3.41
C SER A 152 -1.23 23.10 2.87
N ARG A 153 -2.45 23.20 2.32
CA ARG A 153 -3.02 24.47 1.86
C ARG A 153 -3.22 25.46 3.01
N LEU A 154 -3.66 24.99 4.18
CA LEU A 154 -3.83 25.83 5.36
C LEU A 154 -2.48 26.31 5.90
N TYR A 155 -1.46 25.45 5.90
CA TYR A 155 -0.09 25.81 6.27
C TYR A 155 0.44 26.91 5.36
N LYS A 156 0.38 26.73 4.04
CA LYS A 156 0.85 27.74 3.06
C LYS A 156 0.19 29.11 3.26
N LYS A 157 -1.11 29.15 3.58
CA LYS A 157 -1.82 30.41 3.88
C LYS A 157 -1.31 31.12 5.14
N ASN A 158 -0.79 30.36 6.11
CA ASN A 158 -0.36 30.87 7.42
C ASN A 158 1.16 30.80 7.60
N GLU A 159 1.91 30.44 6.56
CA GLU A 159 3.33 30.10 6.62
C GLU A 159 4.14 31.26 7.23
N ALA A 160 3.91 32.48 6.76
CA ALA A 160 4.59 33.66 7.29
C ALA A 160 4.34 33.91 8.78
N SER A 161 3.17 33.53 9.31
CA SER A 161 2.86 33.63 10.74
C SER A 161 3.55 32.52 11.53
N ILE A 162 3.54 31.30 11.00
CA ILE A 162 4.14 30.14 11.65
C ILE A 162 5.67 30.28 11.70
N LEU A 163 6.30 30.64 10.57
CA LEU A 163 7.74 30.76 10.47
C LEU A 163 8.34 31.89 11.31
N LYS A 164 7.55 32.91 11.69
CA LYS A 164 7.97 33.97 12.63
C LYS A 164 8.27 33.43 14.03
N HIS A 165 7.60 32.36 14.43
CA HIS A 165 7.77 31.75 15.76
C HIS A 165 8.86 30.69 15.76
N ILE A 166 9.46 30.38 14.60
CA ILE A 166 10.52 29.41 14.48
C ILE A 166 11.86 30.12 14.69
N PRO A 167 12.69 29.69 15.67
CA PRO A 167 14.01 30.26 15.88
C PRO A 167 14.88 30.05 14.64
N GLN A 168 15.56 31.09 14.20
CA GLN A 168 16.51 31.04 13.08
C GLN A 168 17.93 31.32 13.61
N MET A 169 18.88 30.48 13.22
CA MET A 169 20.29 30.70 13.51
C MET A 169 20.85 31.78 12.58
N VAL A 170 21.81 32.55 13.07
CA VAL A 170 22.58 33.49 12.25
C VAL A 170 23.36 32.69 11.21
N GLU A 171 23.23 33.06 9.93
CA GLU A 171 23.84 32.34 8.80
C GLU A 171 25.36 32.55 8.73
N LYS A 172 26.09 31.85 9.61
CA LYS A 172 27.54 31.71 9.56
C LYS A 172 27.90 30.35 8.95
N GLY A 173 28.10 30.32 7.63
CA GLY A 173 28.58 29.14 6.90
C GLY A 173 27.50 28.14 6.43
N LYS A 174 27.92 27.12 5.68
CA LYS A 174 27.02 26.15 5.03
C LYS A 174 26.15 25.35 6.02
N THR A 175 26.64 25.13 7.25
CA THR A 175 25.94 24.35 8.28
C THR A 175 24.73 25.10 8.83
N SER A 176 24.85 26.38 9.15
CA SER A 176 23.73 27.19 9.67
C SER A 176 22.62 27.38 8.62
N VAL A 177 22.97 27.47 7.34
CA VAL A 177 22.00 27.48 6.23
C VAL A 177 21.22 26.17 6.15
N VAL A 178 21.88 25.01 6.34
CA VAL A 178 21.21 23.70 6.38
C VAL A 178 20.29 23.60 7.59
N CYS A 179 20.74 23.99 8.77
CA CYS A 179 19.91 23.93 9.97
C CYS A 179 18.70 24.88 9.89
N ASN A 180 18.86 26.09 9.34
CA ASN A 180 17.72 27.00 9.11
C ASN A 180 16.69 26.42 8.14
N LYS A 181 17.12 25.67 7.11
CA LYS A 181 16.20 24.95 6.22
C LYS A 181 15.44 23.84 6.94
N LEU A 182 16.10 23.08 7.81
CA LEU A 182 15.46 22.05 8.63
C LEU A 182 14.44 22.66 9.60
N LEU A 183 14.83 23.71 10.32
CA LEU A 183 13.95 24.42 11.25
C LEU A 183 12.70 24.98 10.56
N LYS A 184 12.85 25.54 9.35
CA LYS A 184 11.72 26.00 8.54
C LYS A 184 10.82 24.86 8.03
N GLY A 185 11.38 23.67 7.80
CA GLY A 185 10.64 22.49 7.35
C GLY A 185 9.90 21.72 8.45
N LEU A 186 10.35 21.83 9.70
CA LEU A 186 9.77 21.14 10.85
C LEU A 186 8.26 21.36 11.03
N PRO A 187 7.73 22.60 10.99
CA PRO A 187 6.30 22.83 11.15
C PRO A 187 5.48 22.13 10.07
N SER A 188 5.92 22.19 8.82
CA SER A 188 5.25 21.49 7.72
C SER A 188 5.26 19.98 7.93
N ALA A 189 6.38 19.40 8.36
CA ALA A 189 6.49 17.97 8.63
C ALA A 189 5.56 17.51 9.77
N VAL A 190 5.53 18.25 10.88
CA VAL A 190 4.64 17.96 12.01
C VAL A 190 3.17 18.05 11.61
N ILE A 191 2.78 19.09 10.86
CA ILE A 191 1.42 19.26 10.36
C ILE A 191 1.04 18.13 9.41
N THR A 192 1.93 17.73 8.50
CA THR A 192 1.69 16.61 7.58
C THR A 192 1.48 15.30 8.35
N ILE A 193 2.32 14.97 9.33
CA ILE A 193 2.18 13.75 10.14
C ILE A 193 0.87 13.77 10.94
N ALA A 194 0.55 14.91 11.57
CA ALA A 194 -0.69 15.06 12.33
C ALA A 194 -1.91 14.93 11.42
N ALA A 195 -1.90 15.60 10.26
CA ALA A 195 -2.98 15.56 9.28
C ALA A 195 -3.16 14.15 8.69
N LEU A 196 -2.07 13.44 8.42
CA LEU A 196 -2.10 12.05 7.98
C LEU A 196 -2.70 11.14 9.06
N GLY A 197 -2.28 11.29 10.32
CA GLY A 197 -2.84 10.54 11.44
C GLY A 197 -4.35 10.76 11.61
N VAL A 198 -4.79 12.03 11.58
CA VAL A 198 -6.23 12.39 11.60
C VAL A 198 -6.94 11.84 10.38
N GLY A 199 -6.32 11.91 9.20
CA GLY A 199 -6.82 11.39 7.94
C GLY A 199 -7.07 9.89 7.98
N ILE A 200 -6.12 9.10 8.49
CA ILE A 200 -6.26 7.64 8.64
C ILE A 200 -7.36 7.30 9.65
N LEU A 201 -7.42 7.99 10.79
CA LEU A 201 -8.48 7.80 11.78
C LEU A 201 -9.88 8.09 11.19
N THR A 202 -9.99 9.20 10.45
CA THR A 202 -11.23 9.61 9.80
C THR A 202 -11.59 8.66 8.65
N GLY A 203 -10.60 8.25 7.87
CA GLY A 203 -10.74 7.28 6.77
C GLY A 203 -11.22 5.92 7.25
N ASN A 204 -10.76 5.47 8.43
CA ASN A 204 -11.25 4.27 9.07
C ASN A 204 -12.72 4.41 9.48
N ARG A 205 -13.14 5.56 10.03
CA ARG A 205 -14.56 5.84 10.32
C ARG A 205 -15.42 5.85 9.07
N VAL A 206 -14.93 6.46 7.97
CA VAL A 206 -15.61 6.45 6.67
C VAL A 206 -15.73 5.03 6.14
N SER A 207 -14.70 4.20 6.27
CA SER A 207 -14.74 2.77 5.89
C SER A 207 -15.78 2.00 6.69
N ASN A 208 -15.85 2.20 8.01
CA ASN A 208 -16.88 1.58 8.85
C ASN A 208 -18.29 2.04 8.44
N MET A 209 -18.47 3.34 8.18
CA MET A 209 -19.74 3.87 7.69
C MET A 209 -20.13 3.29 6.33
N LEU A 210 -19.19 3.13 5.40
CA LEU A 210 -19.44 2.50 4.10
C LEU A 210 -19.84 1.04 4.27
N ASN A 211 -19.15 0.30 5.13
CA ASN A 211 -19.49 -1.09 5.44
C ASN A 211 -20.90 -1.22 6.02
N GLU A 212 -21.28 -0.37 6.97
CA GLU A 212 -22.59 -0.42 7.61
C GLU A 212 -23.72 0.08 6.70
N LYS A 213 -23.54 1.23 6.05
CA LYS A 213 -24.63 1.90 5.31
C LYS A 213 -24.76 1.46 3.87
N VAL A 214 -23.66 1.16 3.19
CA VAL A 214 -23.66 0.80 1.76
C VAL A 214 -23.65 -0.72 1.58
N PHE A 215 -22.87 -1.42 2.41
CA PHE A 215 -22.70 -2.87 2.28
C PHE A 215 -23.48 -3.69 3.31
N HIS A 216 -24.19 -3.02 4.23
CA HIS A 216 -25.03 -3.64 5.27
C HIS A 216 -24.31 -4.72 6.08
N LYS A 217 -23.00 -4.54 6.33
CA LYS A 217 -22.20 -5.41 7.20
C LYS A 217 -21.59 -4.58 8.31
N LYS A 218 -21.87 -4.95 9.57
CA LYS A 218 -21.11 -4.45 10.72
C LYS A 218 -19.73 -5.08 10.68
N VAL A 219 -18.74 -4.28 10.32
CA VAL A 219 -17.33 -4.68 10.34
C VAL A 219 -16.61 -3.59 11.10
N ASP A 220 -16.07 -3.92 12.27
CA ASP A 220 -15.16 -3.02 12.97
C ASP A 220 -13.79 -3.11 12.30
N ARG A 221 -13.61 -2.33 11.23
CA ARG A 221 -12.30 -2.23 10.59
C ARG A 221 -11.34 -1.59 11.59
N LYS A 222 -10.35 -2.36 12.02
CA LYS A 222 -9.20 -1.84 12.79
C LYS A 222 -8.18 -1.25 11.82
N ILE A 223 -7.50 -0.18 12.24
CA ILE A 223 -6.40 0.42 11.49
C ILE A 223 -5.31 -0.63 11.29
N LYS A 224 -4.91 -0.85 10.04
CA LYS A 224 -3.85 -1.79 9.66
C LYS A 224 -2.60 -1.00 9.30
N GLY A 225 -1.42 -1.59 9.54
CA GLY A 225 -0.15 -0.99 9.11
C GLY A 225 -0.07 -0.74 7.59
N SER A 226 -0.83 -1.50 6.80
CA SER A 226 -0.98 -1.29 5.36
C SER A 226 -1.72 -0.01 4.98
N ASP A 227 -2.51 0.57 5.89
CA ASP A 227 -3.26 1.80 5.61
C ASP A 227 -2.33 3.02 5.47
N PHE A 228 -1.08 2.88 5.93
CA PHE A 228 0.00 3.86 5.75
C PHE A 228 0.72 3.70 4.41
N ALA A 229 0.59 2.56 3.73
CA ALA A 229 1.32 2.28 2.50
C ALA A 229 1.08 3.34 1.40
N PRO A 230 -0.15 3.85 1.18
CA PRO A 230 -0.38 4.89 0.18
C PRO A 230 0.32 6.22 0.48
N HIS A 231 0.70 6.45 1.74
CA HIS A 231 1.20 7.73 2.26
C HIS A 231 2.67 7.63 2.69
N VAL A 232 3.39 6.63 2.18
CA VAL A 232 4.82 6.44 2.48
C VAL A 232 5.63 7.62 1.97
N ASP A 233 5.22 8.30 0.90
CA ASP A 233 5.85 9.53 0.42
C ASP A 233 5.79 10.66 1.45
N ASP A 234 4.60 10.98 1.96
CA ASP A 234 4.36 12.01 2.97
C ASP A 234 5.08 11.70 4.26
N LEU A 235 4.97 10.46 4.74
CA LEU A 235 5.63 10.01 5.96
C LEU A 235 7.16 10.11 5.82
N SER A 236 7.69 9.73 4.67
CA SER A 236 9.14 9.70 4.46
C SER A 236 9.72 11.08 4.25
N MET A 237 9.00 11.95 3.55
CA MET A 237 9.35 13.36 3.44
C MET A 237 9.31 14.04 4.81
N ALA A 238 8.26 13.81 5.60
CA ALA A 238 8.16 14.36 6.94
C ALA A 238 9.26 13.82 7.88
N VAL A 239 9.51 12.50 7.87
CA VAL A 239 10.58 11.88 8.68
C VAL A 239 11.96 12.36 8.24
N THR A 240 12.22 12.54 6.94
CA THR A 240 13.52 13.06 6.46
C THR A 240 13.72 14.53 6.83
N LEU A 241 12.65 15.31 6.97
CA LEU A 241 12.74 16.68 7.48
C LEU A 241 13.00 16.73 9.00
N MET A 242 12.64 15.67 9.72
CA MET A 242 12.83 15.56 11.18
C MET A 242 14.12 14.82 11.58
N ALA A 243 14.69 13.97 10.73
CA ALA A 243 15.93 13.26 10.97
C ALA A 243 17.09 13.90 10.17
N GLU A 244 18.25 14.12 10.79
CA GLU A 244 19.43 14.63 10.09
C GLU A 244 19.77 13.73 8.88
N LYS A 245 20.01 14.40 7.74
CA LYS A 245 20.17 13.85 6.38
C LYS A 245 20.60 12.37 6.29
N SER A 246 19.90 11.63 5.43
CA SER A 246 20.50 10.50 4.73
C SER A 246 19.93 10.34 3.33
N ALA A 247 20.59 9.52 2.50
CA ALA A 247 20.18 9.04 1.17
C ALA A 247 18.77 8.39 1.12
N LEU A 248 18.06 8.36 2.25
CA LEU A 248 16.70 7.92 2.46
C LEU A 248 15.67 8.64 1.58
N SER A 249 15.69 9.98 1.44
CA SER A 249 14.62 10.65 0.67
C SER A 249 14.57 10.21 -0.79
N THR A 250 15.72 10.10 -1.45
CA THR A 250 15.81 9.70 -2.86
C THR A 250 15.49 8.21 -3.07
N SER A 251 15.85 7.35 -2.11
CA SER A 251 15.48 5.93 -2.17
C SER A 251 13.98 5.73 -1.91
N ILE A 252 13.34 6.56 -1.10
CA ILE A 252 11.93 6.37 -0.77
C ILE A 252 11.00 6.89 -1.85
N THR A 253 11.27 8.02 -2.52
CA THR A 253 10.42 8.46 -3.65
C THR A 253 10.35 7.41 -4.77
N ARG A 254 11.40 6.58 -4.91
CA ARG A 254 11.47 5.46 -5.86
C ARG A 254 10.65 4.24 -5.43
N THR A 255 10.33 4.11 -4.14
CA THR A 255 9.54 2.99 -3.61
C THR A 255 8.05 3.31 -3.51
N VAL A 256 7.65 4.58 -3.61
CA VAL A 256 6.24 5.02 -3.57
C VAL A 256 5.34 4.22 -4.52
N PRO A 257 5.69 4.02 -5.82
CA PRO A 257 4.86 3.20 -6.70
C PRO A 257 4.71 1.74 -6.21
N ALA A 258 5.74 1.18 -5.58
CA ALA A 258 5.67 -0.18 -5.04
C ALA A 258 4.73 -0.26 -3.82
N PHE A 259 4.75 0.73 -2.94
CA PHE A 259 3.82 0.80 -1.81
C PHE A 259 2.38 1.06 -2.26
N LEU A 260 2.19 1.82 -3.34
CA LEU A 260 0.87 2.04 -3.93
C LEU A 260 0.27 0.77 -4.54
N CYS A 261 1.02 -0.31 -4.76
CA CYS A 261 0.47 -1.62 -5.11
C CYS A 261 -0.32 -2.27 -3.94
N VAL A 262 -0.03 -1.91 -2.69
CA VAL A 262 -0.60 -2.56 -1.48
C VAL A 262 -2.13 -2.43 -1.43
N PRO A 263 -2.76 -1.26 -1.62
CA PRO A 263 -4.22 -1.13 -1.70
C PRO A 263 -4.85 -2.09 -2.69
N GLY A 264 -4.29 -2.23 -3.89
CA GLY A 264 -4.76 -3.16 -4.90
C GLY A 264 -4.59 -4.61 -4.50
N VAL A 265 -3.45 -4.96 -3.91
CA VAL A 265 -3.25 -6.31 -3.39
C VAL A 265 -4.26 -6.67 -2.32
N GLN A 266 -4.57 -5.74 -1.41
CA GLN A 266 -5.58 -5.96 -0.36
C GLN A 266 -6.99 -6.09 -0.93
N ALA A 267 -7.35 -5.22 -1.88
CA ALA A 267 -8.62 -5.31 -2.60
C ALA A 267 -8.78 -6.65 -3.32
N GLY A 268 -7.75 -7.10 -4.03
CA GLY A 268 -7.78 -8.35 -4.79
C GLY A 268 -7.74 -9.62 -3.95
N LEU A 269 -7.23 -9.56 -2.70
CA LEU A 269 -7.12 -10.70 -1.80
C LEU A 269 -8.25 -10.81 -0.77
N ALA A 270 -9.14 -9.82 -0.70
CA ALA A 270 -10.24 -9.83 0.26
C ALA A 270 -11.13 -11.05 0.10
N LYS A 271 -11.43 -11.72 1.21
CA LYS A 271 -12.32 -12.89 1.27
C LYS A 271 -13.52 -12.61 2.16
N GLU A 272 -14.62 -13.32 1.92
CA GLU A 272 -15.83 -13.14 2.75
C GLU A 272 -15.67 -13.59 4.20
N THR A 273 -14.68 -14.46 4.48
CA THR A 273 -14.34 -14.91 5.83
C THR A 273 -13.66 -13.84 6.67
N ASP A 274 -13.01 -12.85 6.05
CA ASP A 274 -12.22 -11.83 6.76
C ASP A 274 -13.08 -10.77 7.46
N ILE A 275 -14.39 -10.99 7.51
CA ILE A 275 -15.45 -10.03 7.86
C ILE A 275 -16.25 -10.49 9.09
N GLN A 276 -16.04 -11.71 9.57
CA GLN A 276 -16.71 -12.25 10.76
C GLN A 276 -15.94 -12.02 12.07
N ALA A 277 -14.89 -11.18 12.07
CA ALA A 277 -14.07 -10.89 13.25
C ALA A 277 -14.18 -9.44 13.69
#